data_AF-A0A368GFT3-F1
#
_entry.id   AF-A0A368GFT3-F1
#
_cell.length_a   1.000
_cell.length_b   1.000
_cell.length_c   1.000
_cell.angle_alpha   90.00
_cell.angle_beta   90.00
_cell.angle_gamma   90.00
#
_symmetry.space_group_name_H-M   'P 1'
#
loop_
_entity.id
_entity.type
_entity.pdbx_description
1 polymer ?
#
loop_
_entity_poly.entity_id
_entity_poly.type
_entity_poly.pdbx_seq_one_letter_code
_entity_poly.pdbx_strand_id
1 'polypeptide(L)'
;MKEIVDLCHTYCQQLENRYDDIIRRSRKTFTECSTRPTKTAKAPTSTTSITNDVLTAVQEKGEVDTPNDAMVEVFAWASVTTAASMVGTFLGYTICAPLLRYLVDNICAAIISYLILPLSAHLIFRRLDADPRYGDRENDWRIRSLSLIFCTIQGIFSGHVIHNIYVTGQPIPVVTPAAIAYTFANMPKEAGRNRIAQLCSSLNCALTANISIGAITGHLSPPYYFLTLGYCMASGIVMQIIFKKVHKKTPLHTFQHAVTSLMIAVKGLFFLLFGSYAYRYDYGV
;
A
#
# COMPACT_ATOMS: atom_id res chain seq x y z
N MET A 1 0.99 25.91 -10.08
CA MET A 1 -0.04 25.97 -9.02
C MET A 1 -1.45 25.79 -9.60
N LYS A 2 -1.87 26.56 -10.62
CA LYS A 2 -3.18 26.37 -11.30
C LYS A 2 -3.36 24.97 -11.92
N GLU A 3 -2.37 24.43 -12.62
CA GLU A 3 -2.45 23.08 -13.22
C GLU A 3 -2.65 21.94 -12.20
N ILE A 4 -2.07 22.06 -11.00
CA ILE A 4 -2.20 21.03 -9.94
C ILE A 4 -3.58 21.10 -9.30
N VAL A 5 -4.11 22.30 -9.12
CA VAL A 5 -5.48 22.53 -8.63
C VAL A 5 -6.48 22.00 -9.65
N ASP A 6 -6.29 22.27 -10.94
CA ASP A 6 -7.15 21.75 -12.02
C ASP A 6 -7.07 20.23 -12.12
N LEU A 7 -5.88 19.64 -11.93
CA LEU A 7 -5.71 18.19 -11.91
C LEU A 7 -6.45 17.55 -10.73
N CYS A 8 -6.35 18.14 -9.53
CA CYS A 8 -7.04 17.69 -8.33
C CYS A 8 -8.56 17.81 -8.48
N HIS A 9 -9.04 18.93 -9.04
CA HIS A 9 -10.46 19.15 -9.30
C HIS A 9 -11.00 18.15 -10.34
N THR A 10 -10.21 17.86 -11.37
CA THR A 10 -10.54 16.85 -12.38
C THR A 10 -10.63 15.46 -11.77
N TYR A 11 -9.71 15.07 -10.88
CA TYR A 11 -9.75 13.78 -10.21
C TYR A 11 -10.93 13.65 -9.22
N CYS A 12 -11.25 14.71 -8.47
CA CYS A 12 -12.43 14.73 -7.59
C CYS A 12 -13.73 14.56 -8.38
N GLN A 13 -13.89 15.31 -9.48
CA GLN A 13 -15.09 15.26 -10.30
C GLN A 13 -15.22 13.92 -11.06
N GLN A 14 -14.10 13.27 -11.37
CA GLN A 14 -14.08 11.92 -11.93
C GLN A 14 -14.44 10.84 -10.92
N LEU A 15 -14.00 10.97 -9.66
CA LEU A 15 -14.38 10.07 -8.57
C LEU A 15 -15.89 10.08 -8.33
N GLU A 16 -16.49 11.28 -8.31
CA GLU A 16 -17.92 11.47 -8.06
C GLU A 16 -18.78 10.90 -9.19
N ASN A 17 -18.50 11.29 -10.44
CA ASN A 17 -19.26 10.81 -11.61
C ASN A 17 -19.15 9.29 -11.85
N ARG A 18 -18.07 8.65 -11.39
CA ARG A 18 -17.83 7.21 -11.60
C ARG A 18 -18.32 6.34 -10.45
N TYR A 19 -18.54 6.92 -9.27
CA TYR A 19 -19.20 6.24 -8.15
C TYR A 19 -20.60 5.75 -8.53
N ASP A 20 -21.37 6.58 -9.23
CA ASP A 20 -22.71 6.23 -9.72
C ASP A 20 -22.68 5.11 -10.76
N ASP A 21 -21.66 5.10 -11.62
CA ASP A 21 -21.45 4.05 -12.62
C ASP A 21 -21.07 2.70 -11.97
N ILE A 22 -20.34 2.72 -10.85
CA ILE A 22 -19.97 1.52 -10.09
C ILE A 22 -21.21 0.91 -9.41
N ILE A 23 -22.10 1.73 -8.83
CA ILE A 23 -23.37 1.26 -8.27
C ILE A 23 -24.26 0.65 -9.36
N ARG A 24 -24.24 1.23 -10.57
CA ARG A 24 -25.01 0.72 -11.70
C ARG A 24 -24.45 -0.58 -12.28
N ARG A 25 -23.12 -0.74 -12.31
CA ARG A 25 -22.45 -1.96 -12.81
C ARG A 25 -22.46 -3.11 -11.81
N SER A 26 -22.30 -2.85 -10.51
CA SER A 26 -22.36 -3.90 -9.48
C SER A 26 -23.71 -4.63 -9.49
N ARG A 27 -24.80 -3.91 -9.80
CA ARG A 27 -26.14 -4.48 -10.03
C ARG A 27 -26.21 -5.41 -11.26
N LYS A 28 -25.43 -5.15 -12.31
CA LYS A 28 -25.39 -5.99 -13.53
C LYS A 28 -24.49 -7.21 -13.35
N THR A 29 -23.32 -7.06 -12.74
CA THR A 29 -22.34 -8.15 -12.56
C THR A 29 -22.87 -9.28 -11.65
N PHE A 30 -23.78 -8.98 -10.72
CA PHE A 30 -24.41 -9.99 -9.87
C PHE A 30 -25.32 -10.96 -10.65
N THR A 31 -25.74 -10.59 -11.86
CA THR A 31 -26.63 -11.40 -12.71
C THR A 31 -25.84 -12.30 -13.67
N GLU A 32 -24.59 -11.98 -13.97
CA GLU A 32 -23.78 -12.66 -15.01
C GLU A 32 -22.81 -13.73 -14.46
N CYS A 33 -22.61 -13.82 -13.14
CA CYS A 33 -21.63 -14.74 -12.52
C CYS A 33 -22.05 -16.22 -12.49
N SER A 34 -23.20 -16.62 -13.06
CA SER A 34 -23.67 -18.01 -12.98
C SER A 34 -23.10 -18.96 -14.04
N THR A 35 -22.37 -18.50 -15.07
CA THR A 35 -21.94 -19.41 -16.15
C THR A 35 -20.64 -19.00 -16.85
N ARG A 36 -19.48 -19.47 -16.35
CA ARG A 36 -18.38 -20.02 -17.20
C ARG A 36 -17.19 -20.59 -16.40
N PRO A 37 -16.51 -21.66 -16.90
CA PRO A 37 -15.43 -22.33 -16.19
C PRO A 37 -14.02 -21.81 -16.55
N THR A 38 -13.11 -21.94 -15.59
CA THR A 38 -11.71 -21.49 -15.57
C THR A 38 -10.77 -22.46 -16.30
N LYS A 39 -9.76 -21.95 -17.04
CA LYS A 39 -8.62 -22.73 -17.55
C LYS A 39 -7.30 -22.30 -16.89
N THR A 40 -6.53 -23.30 -16.47
CA THR A 40 -5.26 -23.25 -15.73
C THR A 40 -4.04 -23.06 -16.65
N ALA A 41 -3.01 -22.33 -16.21
CA ALA A 41 -1.70 -22.29 -16.87
C ALA A 41 -0.52 -22.17 -15.88
N LYS A 42 0.52 -22.97 -16.15
CA LYS A 42 1.78 -23.26 -15.42
C LYS A 42 2.66 -22.05 -15.08
N ALA A 43 3.46 -22.19 -14.02
CA ALA A 43 4.44 -21.22 -13.52
C ALA A 43 5.91 -21.61 -13.85
N PRO A 44 6.83 -20.63 -13.94
CA PRO A 44 8.23 -20.87 -13.62
C PRO A 44 8.80 -19.94 -12.53
N THR A 45 9.76 -20.53 -11.82
CA THR A 45 10.52 -20.18 -10.61
C THR A 45 11.38 -18.90 -10.75
N SER A 46 11.35 -17.96 -9.78
CA SER A 46 12.14 -16.70 -9.81
C SER A 46 12.60 -16.17 -8.44
N THR A 47 12.89 -17.05 -7.47
CA THR A 47 13.15 -16.65 -6.08
C THR A 47 14.53 -16.02 -5.85
N THR A 48 15.51 -16.21 -6.74
CA THR A 48 16.89 -15.70 -6.58
C THR A 48 17.11 -14.24 -7.01
N SER A 49 16.16 -13.62 -7.72
CA SER A 49 16.33 -12.27 -8.28
C SER A 49 16.02 -11.14 -7.27
N ILE A 50 15.07 -11.36 -6.36
CA ILE A 50 14.49 -10.29 -5.53
C ILE A 50 15.47 -9.82 -4.45
N THR A 51 16.13 -10.76 -3.75
CA THR A 51 17.09 -10.45 -2.68
C THR A 51 18.30 -9.67 -3.20
N ASN A 52 18.84 -10.09 -4.35
CA ASN A 52 19.96 -9.40 -5.00
C ASN A 52 19.53 -8.03 -5.52
N ASP A 53 18.31 -7.89 -6.02
CA ASP A 53 17.78 -6.60 -6.47
C ASP A 53 17.60 -5.59 -5.33
N VAL A 54 17.10 -6.02 -4.17
CA VAL A 54 16.96 -5.16 -2.99
C VAL A 54 18.33 -4.77 -2.45
N LEU A 55 19.24 -5.74 -2.29
CA LEU A 55 20.58 -5.48 -1.76
C LEU A 55 21.36 -4.48 -2.63
N THR A 56 21.32 -4.69 -3.95
CA THR A 56 21.97 -3.78 -4.91
C THR A 56 21.30 -2.42 -4.96
N ALA A 57 19.97 -2.35 -4.88
CA ALA A 57 19.25 -1.07 -4.85
C ALA A 57 19.57 -0.26 -3.58
N VAL A 58 19.80 -0.90 -2.43
CA VAL A 58 20.19 -0.21 -1.19
C VAL A 58 21.64 0.25 -1.22
N GLN A 59 22.53 -0.51 -1.88
CA GLN A 59 23.96 -0.21 -1.95
C GLN A 59 24.33 0.84 -3.00
N GLU A 60 23.49 1.06 -4.00
CA GLU A 60 23.77 1.96 -5.12
C GLU A 60 23.64 3.44 -4.70
N LYS A 61 24.75 4.18 -4.82
CA LYS A 61 24.86 5.61 -4.45
C LYS A 61 24.94 6.57 -5.64
N GLY A 62 24.70 6.08 -6.86
CA GLY A 62 24.81 6.86 -8.09
C GLY A 62 23.75 7.96 -8.22
N GLU A 63 23.97 8.88 -9.15
CA GLU A 63 22.96 9.88 -9.54
C GLU A 63 21.68 9.20 -10.01
N VAL A 64 20.53 9.81 -9.72
CA VAL A 64 19.21 9.29 -10.06
C VAL A 64 18.51 10.28 -10.96
N ASP A 65 18.02 9.81 -12.10
CA ASP A 65 17.24 10.59 -13.07
C ASP A 65 15.77 10.14 -13.05
N THR A 66 15.23 9.88 -11.85
CA THR A 66 13.83 9.49 -11.72
C THR A 66 12.93 10.72 -11.87
N PRO A 67 11.93 10.69 -12.78
CA PRO A 67 10.97 11.77 -12.89
C PRO A 67 10.21 11.95 -11.57
N ASN A 68 10.24 13.17 -11.01
CA ASN A 68 9.51 13.48 -9.77
C ASN A 68 8.03 13.14 -9.89
N ASP A 69 7.43 13.35 -11.06
CA ASP A 69 6.01 13.05 -11.33
C ASP A 69 5.66 11.57 -11.11
N ALA A 70 6.57 10.66 -11.47
CA ALA A 70 6.40 9.23 -11.25
C ALA A 70 6.41 8.88 -9.76
N MET A 71 7.28 9.54 -8.97
CA MET A 71 7.33 9.37 -7.52
C MET A 71 6.08 9.91 -6.84
N VAL A 72 5.64 11.11 -7.25
CA VAL A 72 4.39 11.70 -6.75
C VAL A 72 3.22 10.77 -7.05
N GLU A 73 3.13 10.23 -8.27
CA GLU A 73 2.05 9.34 -8.66
C GLU A 73 2.02 8.06 -7.81
N VAL A 74 3.16 7.38 -7.65
CA VAL A 74 3.26 6.13 -6.87
C VAL A 74 2.88 6.36 -5.42
N PHE A 75 3.45 7.39 -4.79
CA PHE A 75 3.24 7.65 -3.36
C PHE A 75 1.87 8.30 -3.06
N ALA A 76 1.35 9.15 -3.96
CA ALA A 76 0.00 9.68 -3.82
C ALA A 76 -1.03 8.56 -3.89
N TRP A 77 -0.93 7.66 -4.87
CA TRP A 77 -1.83 6.52 -4.93
C TRP A 77 -1.61 5.51 -3.81
N ALA A 78 -0.36 5.33 -3.34
CA ALA A 78 -0.09 4.51 -2.16
C ALA A 78 -0.78 5.06 -0.91
N SER A 79 -0.91 6.39 -0.79
CA SER A 79 -1.68 7.01 0.30
C SER A 79 -3.17 6.65 0.23
N VAL A 80 -3.76 6.67 -0.97
CA VAL A 80 -5.16 6.30 -1.22
C VAL A 80 -5.41 4.82 -0.92
N THR A 81 -4.54 3.93 -1.40
CA THR A 81 -4.69 2.48 -1.14
C THR A 81 -4.42 2.13 0.32
N THR A 82 -3.53 2.86 0.98
CA THR A 82 -3.33 2.73 2.44
C THR A 82 -4.57 3.17 3.21
N ALA A 83 -5.24 4.25 2.80
CA ALA A 83 -6.48 4.69 3.41
C ALA A 83 -7.59 3.63 3.23
N ALA A 84 -7.72 3.07 2.02
CA ALA A 84 -8.64 1.98 1.74
C ALA A 84 -8.33 0.74 2.60
N SER A 85 -7.05 0.39 2.80
CA SER A 85 -6.67 -0.70 3.71
C SER A 85 -6.98 -0.41 5.18
N MET A 86 -6.98 0.85 5.61
CA MET A 86 -7.41 1.22 6.97
C MET A 86 -8.90 0.96 7.15
N VAL A 87 -9.73 1.32 6.16
CA VAL A 87 -11.16 0.96 6.14
C VAL A 87 -11.32 -0.56 6.19
N GLY A 88 -10.58 -1.29 5.36
CA GLY A 88 -10.56 -2.75 5.40
C GLY A 88 -10.17 -3.29 6.77
N THR A 89 -9.13 -2.75 7.39
CA THR A 89 -8.66 -3.14 8.73
C THR A 89 -9.75 -2.92 9.76
N PHE A 90 -10.43 -1.79 9.71
CA PHE A 90 -11.56 -1.51 10.59
C PHE A 90 -12.70 -2.52 10.40
N LEU A 91 -13.08 -2.82 9.15
CA LEU A 91 -14.10 -3.83 8.82
C LEU A 91 -13.70 -5.23 9.31
N GLY A 92 -12.44 -5.63 9.10
CA GLY A 92 -11.87 -6.89 9.57
C GLY A 92 -11.85 -7.01 11.09
N TYR A 93 -11.51 -5.92 11.77
CA TYR A 93 -11.45 -5.84 13.22
C TYR A 93 -12.83 -5.83 13.87
N THR A 94 -13.83 -5.19 13.27
CA THR A 94 -15.15 -4.98 13.91
C THR A 94 -16.24 -5.91 13.37
N ILE A 95 -16.57 -5.78 12.09
CA ILE A 95 -17.74 -6.39 11.46
C ILE A 95 -17.47 -7.84 11.07
N CYS A 96 -16.32 -8.07 10.42
CA CYS A 96 -16.00 -9.36 9.85
C CYS A 96 -15.30 -10.29 10.86
N ALA A 97 -14.85 -9.79 12.02
CA ALA A 97 -14.18 -10.60 13.05
C ALA A 97 -14.95 -11.88 13.44
N PRO A 98 -16.27 -11.84 13.77
CA PRO A 98 -17.00 -13.07 14.11
C PRO A 98 -17.17 -14.01 12.91
N LEU A 99 -17.40 -13.48 11.71
CA LEU A 99 -17.61 -14.27 10.49
C LEU A 99 -16.31 -14.94 10.02
N LEU A 100 -15.21 -14.19 10.02
CA LEU A 100 -13.89 -14.66 9.60
C LEU A 100 -13.35 -15.72 10.56
N ARG A 101 -13.66 -15.65 11.86
CA ARG A 101 -13.26 -16.70 12.82
C ARG A 101 -13.79 -18.09 12.45
N TYR A 102 -14.97 -18.18 11.84
CA TYR A 102 -15.53 -19.47 11.40
C TYR A 102 -14.92 -19.95 10.08
N LEU A 103 -14.41 -19.04 9.25
CA LEU A 103 -13.91 -19.36 7.91
C LEU A 103 -12.39 -19.58 7.87
N VAL A 104 -11.64 -18.76 8.61
CA VAL A 104 -10.18 -18.64 8.50
C VAL A 104 -9.57 -18.37 9.88
N ASP A 105 -8.71 -19.29 10.32
CA ASP A 105 -7.94 -19.12 11.55
C ASP A 105 -6.91 -17.98 11.44
N ASN A 106 -6.45 -17.43 12.56
CA ASN A 106 -5.56 -16.26 12.63
C ASN A 106 -4.25 -16.47 11.86
N ILE A 107 -3.65 -17.66 11.92
CA ILE A 107 -2.42 -17.98 11.20
C ILE A 107 -2.66 -17.98 9.69
N CYS A 108 -3.76 -18.61 9.24
CA CYS A 108 -4.15 -18.62 7.83
C CYS A 108 -4.44 -17.20 7.33
N ALA A 109 -5.14 -16.39 8.13
CA ALA A 109 -5.43 -15.00 7.80
C ALA A 109 -4.15 -14.16 7.72
N ALA A 110 -3.16 -14.40 8.59
CA ALA A 110 -1.87 -13.73 8.55
C ALA A 110 -1.09 -14.10 7.28
N ILE A 111 -1.05 -15.37 6.91
CA ILE A 111 -0.41 -15.83 5.67
C ILE A 111 -1.14 -15.23 4.45
N ILE A 112 -2.47 -15.19 4.46
CA ILE A 112 -3.27 -14.59 3.38
C ILE A 112 -2.96 -13.09 3.24
N SER A 113 -3.01 -12.35 4.35
CA SER A 113 -2.81 -10.90 4.40
C SER A 113 -1.39 -10.47 4.04
N TYR A 114 -0.38 -11.13 4.60
CA TYR A 114 1.01 -10.64 4.53
C TYR A 114 1.83 -11.31 3.43
N LEU A 115 1.37 -12.44 2.89
CA LEU A 115 2.11 -13.18 1.85
C LEU A 115 1.28 -13.43 0.58
N ILE A 116 0.14 -14.11 0.68
CA ILE A 116 -0.61 -14.56 -0.50
C ILE A 116 -1.19 -13.37 -1.28
N LEU A 117 -1.84 -12.41 -0.60
CA LEU A 117 -2.44 -11.25 -1.26
C LEU A 117 -1.38 -10.35 -1.93
N PRO A 118 -0.29 -9.93 -1.23
CA PRO A 118 0.77 -9.15 -1.87
C PRO A 118 1.42 -9.87 -3.06
N LEU A 119 1.69 -11.18 -2.92
CA LEU A 119 2.35 -11.95 -3.98
C LEU A 119 1.44 -12.16 -5.19
N SER A 120 0.18 -12.52 -4.96
CA SER A 120 -0.81 -12.69 -6.03
C SER A 120 -1.06 -11.37 -6.76
N ALA A 121 -1.22 -10.26 -6.02
CA ALA A 121 -1.37 -8.94 -6.60
C ALA A 121 -0.13 -8.55 -7.43
N HIS A 122 1.09 -8.77 -6.92
CA HIS A 122 2.32 -8.53 -7.67
C HIS A 122 2.37 -9.30 -8.99
N LEU A 123 2.01 -10.59 -8.98
CA LEU A 123 1.98 -11.41 -10.19
C LEU A 123 0.89 -10.97 -11.17
N ILE A 124 -0.28 -10.57 -10.66
CA ILE A 124 -1.40 -10.09 -11.46
C ILE A 124 -1.05 -8.75 -12.13
N PHE A 125 -0.53 -7.77 -11.38
CA PHE A 125 -0.12 -6.49 -11.95
C PHE A 125 0.99 -6.65 -12.95
N ARG A 126 2.03 -7.44 -12.65
CA ARG A 126 3.09 -7.72 -13.62
C ARG A 126 2.59 -8.32 -14.93
N ARG A 127 1.53 -9.15 -14.90
CA ARG A 127 0.91 -9.71 -16.11
C ARG A 127 0.04 -8.69 -16.85
N LEU A 128 -0.77 -7.93 -16.12
CA LEU A 128 -1.64 -6.89 -16.68
C LEU A 128 -0.81 -5.78 -17.35
N ASP A 129 0.26 -5.37 -16.68
CA ASP A 129 1.17 -4.33 -17.14
C ASP A 129 2.03 -4.75 -18.34
N ALA A 130 2.22 -6.05 -18.54
CA ALA A 130 2.90 -6.59 -19.72
C ALA A 130 2.00 -6.65 -20.96
N ASP A 131 0.68 -6.56 -20.78
CA ASP A 131 -0.28 -6.61 -21.88
C ASP A 131 -0.48 -5.19 -22.47
N PRO A 132 -0.11 -4.96 -23.75
CA PRO A 132 -0.20 -3.64 -24.38
C PRO A 132 -1.64 -3.08 -24.43
N ARG A 133 -2.67 -3.93 -24.26
CA ARG A 133 -4.07 -3.49 -24.16
C ARG A 133 -4.35 -2.63 -22.93
N TYR A 134 -3.52 -2.76 -21.88
CA TYR A 134 -3.69 -2.03 -20.63
C TYR A 134 -2.80 -0.78 -20.54
N GLY A 135 -2.07 -0.43 -21.61
CA GLY A 135 -1.22 0.77 -21.68
C GLY A 135 -1.99 2.09 -21.90
N ASP A 136 -3.30 2.03 -22.18
CA ASP A 136 -4.14 3.21 -22.37
C ASP A 136 -4.62 3.81 -21.03
N ARG A 137 -4.78 5.14 -21.02
CA ARG A 137 -5.18 5.92 -19.82
C ARG A 137 -6.52 5.51 -19.22
N GLU A 138 -7.41 4.89 -19.99
CA GLU A 138 -8.68 4.35 -19.50
C GLU A 138 -8.52 2.99 -18.78
N ASN A 139 -7.48 2.23 -19.08
CA ASN A 139 -7.20 0.95 -18.41
C ASN A 139 -6.32 1.11 -17.16
N ASP A 140 -5.54 2.18 -17.08
CA ASP A 140 -4.76 2.61 -15.91
C ASP A 140 -5.61 2.68 -14.62
N TRP A 141 -6.77 3.35 -14.68
CA TRP A 141 -7.64 3.47 -13.51
C TRP A 141 -8.15 2.09 -13.03
N ARG A 142 -8.41 1.15 -13.96
CA ARG A 142 -8.91 -0.20 -13.62
C ARG A 142 -7.87 -0.97 -12.82
N ILE A 143 -6.60 -0.84 -13.18
CA ILE A 143 -5.50 -1.48 -12.45
C ILE A 143 -5.34 -0.86 -11.07
N ARG A 144 -5.43 0.47 -10.96
CA ARG A 144 -5.36 1.18 -9.67
C ARG A 144 -6.54 0.86 -8.76
N SER A 145 -7.76 0.76 -9.29
CA SER A 145 -8.93 0.32 -8.53
C SER A 145 -8.86 -1.15 -8.13
N LEU A 146 -8.28 -2.01 -8.98
CA LEU A 146 -7.99 -3.38 -8.60
C LEU A 146 -7.01 -3.43 -7.41
N SER A 147 -5.95 -2.62 -7.44
CA SER A 147 -5.02 -2.46 -6.30
C SER A 147 -5.74 -1.97 -5.04
N LEU A 148 -6.67 -1.03 -5.17
CA LEU A 148 -7.50 -0.56 -4.05
C LEU A 148 -8.34 -1.70 -3.44
N ILE A 149 -8.96 -2.54 -4.27
CA ILE A 149 -9.72 -3.72 -3.81
C ILE A 149 -8.79 -4.70 -3.09
N PHE A 150 -7.63 -5.02 -3.67
CA PHE A 150 -6.64 -5.91 -3.03
C PHE A 150 -6.19 -5.36 -1.67
N CYS A 151 -5.83 -4.08 -1.57
CA CYS A 151 -5.42 -3.46 -0.31
C CYS A 151 -6.56 -3.41 0.72
N THR A 152 -7.81 -3.25 0.29
CA THR A 152 -8.98 -3.29 1.18
C THR A 152 -9.17 -4.69 1.75
N ILE A 153 -9.17 -5.72 0.89
CA ILE A 153 -9.28 -7.12 1.31
C ILE A 153 -8.12 -7.51 2.22
N GLN A 154 -6.89 -7.10 1.87
CA GLN A 154 -5.72 -7.30 2.69
C GLN A 154 -5.86 -6.62 4.07
N GLY A 155 -6.41 -5.41 4.10
CA GLY A 155 -6.81 -4.73 5.32
C GLY A 155 -7.77 -5.56 6.16
N ILE A 156 -8.81 -6.13 5.56
CA ILE A 156 -9.80 -6.99 6.26
C ILE A 156 -9.10 -8.18 6.95
N PHE A 157 -8.25 -8.90 6.24
CA PHE A 157 -7.51 -10.02 6.84
C PHE A 157 -6.52 -9.54 7.91
N SER A 158 -5.81 -8.43 7.68
CA SER A 158 -4.90 -7.86 8.69
C SER A 158 -5.66 -7.43 9.96
N GLY A 159 -6.84 -6.81 9.81
CA GLY A 159 -7.71 -6.41 10.90
C GLY A 159 -8.21 -7.57 11.74
N HIS A 160 -8.55 -8.69 11.08
CA HIS A 160 -8.91 -9.94 11.76
C HIS A 160 -7.73 -10.52 12.56
N VAL A 161 -6.53 -10.55 11.97
CA VAL A 161 -5.31 -11.04 12.62
C VAL A 161 -5.00 -10.26 13.90
N ILE A 162 -5.16 -8.94 13.88
CA ILE A 162 -4.86 -8.07 15.01
C ILE A 162 -6.06 -7.83 15.94
N HIS A 163 -7.19 -8.50 15.72
CA HIS A 163 -8.44 -8.21 16.43
C HIS A 163 -8.33 -8.31 17.96
N ASN A 164 -7.58 -9.28 18.47
CA ASN A 164 -7.39 -9.47 19.92
C ASN A 164 -6.10 -8.82 20.47
N ILE A 165 -5.36 -8.10 19.62
CA ILE A 165 -4.04 -7.58 19.92
C ILE A 165 -4.11 -6.06 19.98
N TYR A 166 -3.68 -5.48 21.09
CA TYR A 166 -3.65 -4.03 21.26
C TYR A 166 -2.21 -3.50 21.34
N VAL A 167 -2.02 -2.32 20.75
CA VAL A 167 -0.78 -1.53 20.81
C VAL A 167 -1.15 -0.08 21.11
N THR A 168 -0.49 0.51 22.11
CA THR A 168 -0.76 1.88 22.58
C THR A 168 -0.08 2.92 21.68
N GLY A 169 -0.88 3.82 21.09
CA GLY A 169 -0.39 4.89 20.21
C GLY A 169 0.10 4.35 18.86
N GLN A 170 -0.62 4.67 17.79
CA GLN A 170 -0.31 4.19 16.44
C GLN A 170 -0.25 5.37 15.47
N PRO A 171 0.82 5.49 14.65
CA PRO A 171 0.85 6.48 13.60
C PRO A 171 -0.17 6.12 12.51
N ILE A 172 -0.74 7.14 11.88
CA ILE A 172 -1.69 6.95 10.78
C ILE A 172 -0.88 6.56 9.53
N PRO A 173 -1.00 5.32 9.02
CA PRO A 173 -0.13 4.83 7.96
C PRO A 173 -0.25 5.62 6.65
N VAL A 174 -1.36 6.30 6.40
CA VAL A 174 -1.54 7.16 5.20
C VAL A 174 -0.58 8.35 5.17
N VAL A 175 -0.13 8.84 6.33
CA VAL A 175 0.69 10.05 6.44
C VAL A 175 2.04 9.88 5.76
N THR A 176 2.69 8.72 5.92
CA THR A 176 4.02 8.46 5.35
C THR A 176 4.05 8.60 3.82
N PRO A 177 3.26 7.83 3.03
CA PRO A 177 3.25 7.97 1.58
C PRO A 177 2.75 9.35 1.13
N ALA A 178 1.80 9.97 1.85
CA ALA A 178 1.33 11.31 1.54
C ALA A 178 2.43 12.39 1.69
N ALA A 179 3.21 12.33 2.78
CA ALA A 179 4.32 13.24 3.03
C ALA A 179 5.47 13.05 2.03
N ILE A 180 5.76 11.81 1.63
CA ILE A 180 6.74 11.52 0.57
C ILE A 180 6.27 12.12 -0.76
N ALA A 181 5.01 11.89 -1.15
CA ALA A 181 4.43 12.47 -2.36
C ALA A 181 4.49 14.01 -2.34
N TYR A 182 4.14 14.62 -1.21
CA TYR A 182 4.23 16.07 -1.02
C TYR A 182 5.66 16.59 -1.18
N THR A 183 6.65 15.87 -0.64
CA THR A 183 8.07 16.26 -0.77
C THR A 183 8.51 16.25 -2.23
N PHE A 184 8.18 15.20 -2.97
CA PHE A 184 8.52 15.08 -4.38
C PHE A 184 7.82 16.11 -5.26
N ALA A 185 6.57 16.47 -4.92
CA ALA A 185 5.83 17.51 -5.63
C ALA A 185 6.46 18.92 -5.48
N ASN A 186 7.20 19.15 -4.39
CA ASN A 186 7.82 20.43 -4.08
C ASN A 186 9.35 20.42 -4.21
N MET A 187 9.93 19.32 -4.71
CA MET A 187 11.38 19.17 -4.79
C MET A 187 11.96 20.02 -5.93
N PRO A 188 12.95 20.89 -5.66
CA PRO A 188 13.57 21.71 -6.70
C PRO A 188 14.33 20.82 -7.70
N LYS A 189 14.31 21.22 -8.98
CA LYS A 189 14.94 20.47 -10.09
C LYS A 189 16.45 20.24 -9.87
N GLU A 190 17.11 21.12 -9.13
CA GLU A 190 18.55 21.06 -8.81
C GLU A 190 18.88 20.01 -7.73
N ALA A 191 17.96 19.71 -6.81
CA ALA A 191 18.08 18.57 -5.90
C ALA A 191 17.77 17.22 -6.60
N GLY A 192 17.33 17.28 -7.85
CA GLY A 192 16.78 16.21 -8.67
C GLY A 192 17.73 15.08 -9.07
N ARG A 193 19.05 15.24 -8.91
CA ARG A 193 20.04 14.20 -9.30
C ARG A 193 20.68 13.46 -8.15
N ASN A 194 20.68 14.03 -6.94
CA ASN A 194 21.34 13.40 -5.80
C ASN A 194 20.38 12.46 -5.07
N ARG A 195 20.52 11.16 -5.35
CA ARG A 195 19.74 10.06 -4.74
C ARG A 195 19.63 10.14 -3.22
N ILE A 196 20.75 10.40 -2.56
CA ILE A 196 20.82 10.44 -1.09
C ILE A 196 20.05 11.65 -0.57
N ALA A 197 20.20 12.81 -1.22
CA ALA A 197 19.46 14.01 -0.84
C ALA A 197 17.94 13.82 -0.99
N GLN A 198 17.50 13.19 -2.09
CA GLN A 198 16.08 12.90 -2.31
C GLN A 198 15.49 11.96 -1.27
N LEU A 199 16.22 10.87 -0.99
CA LEU A 199 15.80 9.87 -0.02
C LEU A 199 15.77 10.43 1.40
N CYS A 200 16.85 11.10 1.84
CA CYS A 200 16.90 11.70 3.16
C CYS A 200 15.85 12.80 3.34
N SER A 201 15.66 13.66 2.34
CA SER A 201 14.67 14.74 2.40
C SER A 201 13.24 14.21 2.54
N SER A 202 12.85 13.26 1.69
CA SER A 202 11.50 12.68 1.71
C SER A 202 11.21 11.84 2.96
N LEU A 203 12.16 11.01 3.39
CA LEU A 203 12.01 10.22 4.61
C LEU A 203 11.98 11.09 5.87
N ASN A 204 12.82 12.13 5.95
CA ASN A 204 12.80 13.06 7.07
C ASN A 204 11.50 13.88 7.10
N CYS A 205 10.96 14.28 5.94
CA CYS A 205 9.66 14.92 5.88
C CYS A 205 8.56 14.00 6.41
N ALA A 206 8.53 12.74 5.96
CA ALA A 206 7.55 11.76 6.44
C ALA A 206 7.67 11.46 7.93
N LEU A 207 8.89 11.32 8.44
CA LEU A 207 9.15 11.14 9.87
C LEU A 207 8.66 12.36 10.68
N THR A 208 9.02 13.57 10.23
CA THR A 208 8.62 14.82 10.88
C THR A 208 7.10 14.96 10.89
N ALA A 209 6.43 14.72 9.76
CA ALA A 209 4.96 14.78 9.67
C ALA A 209 4.28 13.81 10.65
N ASN A 210 4.74 12.56 10.72
CA ASN A 210 4.20 11.59 11.67
C ASN A 210 4.45 12.01 13.13
N ILE A 211 5.66 12.48 13.47
CA ILE A 211 5.98 12.93 14.84
C ILE A 211 5.15 14.16 15.21
N SER A 212 5.00 15.14 14.31
CA SER A 212 4.17 16.33 14.53
C SER A 212 2.72 15.96 14.79
N ILE A 213 2.12 15.06 13.99
CA ILE A 213 0.76 14.57 14.22
C ILE A 213 0.66 13.83 15.56
N GLY A 214 1.65 13.00 15.89
CA GLY A 214 1.71 12.30 17.18
C GLY A 214 1.80 13.26 18.36
N ALA A 215 2.57 14.33 18.23
CA ALA A 215 2.74 15.38 19.24
C ALA A 215 1.44 16.14 19.46
N ILE A 216 0.77 16.56 18.37
CA ILE A 216 -0.51 17.29 18.43
C ILE A 216 -1.61 16.42 19.06
N THR A 217 -1.63 15.14 18.72
CA THR A 217 -2.65 14.20 19.23
C THR A 217 -2.33 13.63 20.62
N GLY A 218 -1.14 13.90 21.16
CA GLY A 218 -0.73 13.39 22.48
C GLY A 218 -0.47 11.88 22.51
N HIS A 219 -0.28 11.23 21.37
CA HIS A 219 -0.10 9.77 21.24
C HIS A 219 1.36 9.32 21.04
N LEU A 220 2.33 10.18 21.35
CA LEU A 220 3.76 9.85 21.27
C LEU A 220 4.13 8.79 22.32
N SER A 221 4.16 7.53 21.88
CA SER A 221 4.60 6.37 22.65
C SER A 221 5.81 5.71 21.98
N PRO A 222 6.59 4.87 22.68
CA PRO A 222 7.64 4.09 22.02
C PRO A 222 7.13 3.27 20.81
N PRO A 223 5.98 2.56 20.89
CA PRO A 223 5.35 1.94 19.72
C PRO A 223 5.13 2.90 18.55
N TYR A 224 4.69 4.12 18.83
CA TYR A 224 4.46 5.13 17.80
C TYR A 224 5.72 5.43 16.98
N TYR A 225 6.86 5.62 17.66
CA TYR A 225 8.14 5.88 17.02
C TYR A 225 8.62 4.68 16.19
N PHE A 226 8.56 3.47 16.74
CA PHE A 226 9.01 2.27 16.01
C PHE A 226 8.14 1.97 14.79
N LEU A 227 6.82 2.10 14.90
CA LEU A 227 5.90 1.96 13.75
C LEU A 227 6.18 3.03 12.69
N THR A 228 6.42 4.28 13.10
CA THR A 228 6.75 5.38 12.17
C THR A 228 8.05 5.08 11.42
N LEU A 229 9.09 4.63 12.13
CA LEU A 229 10.35 4.22 11.51
C LEU A 229 10.16 3.02 10.58
N GLY A 230 9.35 2.04 10.96
CA GLY A 230 9.01 0.90 10.12
C GLY A 230 8.32 1.31 8.81
N TYR A 231 7.37 2.25 8.88
CA TYR A 231 6.70 2.78 7.68
C TYR A 231 7.66 3.58 6.78
N CYS A 232 8.54 4.39 7.37
CA CYS A 232 9.57 5.12 6.63
C CYS A 232 10.56 4.15 5.98
N MET A 233 11.00 3.11 6.69
CA MET A 233 11.92 2.10 6.16
C MET A 233 11.28 1.31 5.01
N ALA A 234 10.03 0.88 5.17
CA ALA A 234 9.28 0.21 4.11
C ALA A 234 9.19 1.09 2.84
N SER A 235 8.81 2.34 3.01
CA SER A 235 8.71 3.31 1.91
C SER A 235 10.08 3.60 1.27
N GLY A 236 11.13 3.72 2.09
CA GLY A 236 12.50 3.93 1.64
C GLY A 236 13.05 2.76 0.82
N ILE A 237 12.77 1.51 1.23
CA ILE A 237 13.15 0.32 0.45
C ILE A 237 12.50 0.35 -0.94
N VAL A 238 11.18 0.58 -1.00
CA VAL A 238 10.47 0.62 -2.29
C VAL A 238 10.96 1.79 -3.15
N MET A 239 11.19 2.95 -2.56
CA MET A 239 11.78 4.12 -3.21
C MET A 239 13.15 3.83 -3.83
N GLN A 240 14.04 3.13 -3.11
CA GLN A 240 15.34 2.69 -3.66
C GLN A 240 15.17 1.75 -4.85
N ILE A 241 14.16 0.87 -4.82
CA ILE A 241 13.86 -0.03 -5.94
C ILE A 241 13.32 0.75 -7.14
N ILE A 242 12.45 1.75 -6.92
CA ILE A 242 11.93 2.62 -7.98
C ILE A 242 13.09 3.33 -8.68
N PHE A 243 14.00 3.96 -7.93
CA PHE A 243 15.17 4.64 -8.48
C PHE A 243 16.00 3.76 -9.41
N LYS A 244 16.14 2.47 -9.08
CA LYS A 244 16.87 1.50 -9.91
C LYS A 244 16.06 1.03 -11.14
N LYS A 245 14.74 0.95 -11.04
CA LYS A 245 13.89 0.25 -12.02
C LYS A 245 13.06 1.15 -12.93
N VAL A 246 12.81 2.41 -12.56
CA VAL A 246 11.90 3.33 -13.29
C VAL A 246 12.28 3.51 -14.76
N HIS A 247 13.57 3.46 -15.09
CA HIS A 247 14.08 3.58 -16.46
C HIS A 247 13.82 2.35 -17.34
N LYS A 248 13.42 1.21 -16.75
CA LYS A 248 13.24 -0.08 -17.45
C LYS A 248 11.80 -0.33 -17.93
N LYS A 249 10.99 0.73 -18.13
CA LYS A 249 9.55 0.62 -18.43
C LYS A 249 8.80 -0.24 -17.42
N THR A 250 9.20 -0.20 -16.15
CA THR A 250 8.45 -0.92 -15.11
C THR A 250 7.17 -0.18 -14.76
N PRO A 251 6.05 -0.90 -14.62
CA PRO A 251 4.76 -0.29 -14.32
C PRO A 251 4.70 0.27 -12.89
N LEU A 252 4.23 1.51 -12.78
CA LEU A 252 4.14 2.28 -11.54
C LEU A 252 3.18 1.63 -10.53
N HIS A 253 2.13 0.97 -11.01
CA HIS A 253 1.11 0.29 -10.20
C HIS A 253 1.68 -0.78 -9.28
N THR A 254 2.69 -1.50 -9.76
CA THR A 254 3.34 -2.56 -8.99
C THR A 254 4.08 -1.97 -7.77
N PHE A 255 4.71 -0.80 -7.93
CA PHE A 255 5.39 -0.13 -6.81
C PHE A 255 4.41 0.45 -5.81
N GLN A 256 3.34 1.10 -6.29
CA GLN A 256 2.27 1.61 -5.43
C GLN A 256 1.72 0.51 -4.51
N HIS A 257 1.34 -0.63 -5.08
CA HIS A 257 0.81 -1.74 -4.29
C HIS A 257 1.87 -2.30 -3.33
N ALA A 258 3.13 -2.38 -3.76
CA ALA A 258 4.23 -2.85 -2.90
C ALA A 258 4.43 -1.95 -1.67
N VAL A 259 4.34 -0.61 -1.81
CA VAL A 259 4.43 0.31 -0.66
C VAL A 259 3.33 0.00 0.35
N THR A 260 2.06 0.02 -0.07
CA THR A 260 0.93 -0.23 0.84
C THR A 260 1.01 -1.61 1.48
N SER A 261 1.28 -2.65 0.70
CA SER A 261 1.38 -4.02 1.21
C SER A 261 2.50 -4.20 2.23
N LEU A 262 3.65 -3.56 2.02
CA LEU A 262 4.76 -3.60 2.97
C LEU A 262 4.43 -2.83 4.26
N MET A 263 3.72 -1.70 4.16
CA MET A 263 3.26 -0.96 5.35
C MET A 263 2.23 -1.77 6.17
N ILE A 264 1.30 -2.47 5.51
CA ILE A 264 0.36 -3.40 6.17
C ILE A 264 1.14 -4.52 6.86
N ALA A 265 2.14 -5.11 6.19
CA ALA A 265 2.99 -6.16 6.76
C ALA A 265 3.79 -5.67 7.97
N VAL A 266 4.39 -4.47 7.91
CA VAL A 266 5.08 -3.84 9.04
C VAL A 266 4.13 -3.66 10.21
N LYS A 267 2.92 -3.13 9.98
CA LYS A 267 1.91 -2.97 11.03
C LYS A 267 1.56 -4.32 11.66
N GLY A 268 1.24 -5.31 10.83
CA GLY A 268 0.87 -6.65 11.28
C GLY A 268 1.98 -7.32 12.10
N LEU A 269 3.21 -7.28 11.59
CA LEU A 269 4.38 -7.81 12.28
C LEU A 269 4.60 -7.12 13.63
N PHE A 270 4.46 -5.79 13.67
CA PHE A 270 4.63 -5.04 14.91
C PHE A 270 3.60 -5.43 15.97
N PHE A 271 2.33 -5.59 15.58
CA PHE A 271 1.29 -6.08 16.48
C PHE A 271 1.58 -7.50 16.97
N LEU A 272 2.00 -8.39 16.08
CA LEU A 272 2.30 -9.78 16.45
C LEU A 272 3.50 -9.91 17.39
N LEU A 273 4.50 -9.03 17.28
CA LEU A 273 5.72 -9.07 18.10
C LEU A 273 5.61 -8.29 19.41
N PHE A 274 4.93 -7.14 19.40
CA PHE A 274 4.93 -6.19 20.54
C PHE A 274 3.53 -5.92 21.10
N GLY A 275 2.49 -6.46 20.48
CA GLY A 275 1.13 -6.29 20.95
C GLY A 275 0.85 -7.14 22.18
N SER A 276 -0.01 -6.61 23.04
CA SER A 276 -0.51 -7.33 24.20
C SER A 276 -1.91 -7.87 23.90
N TYR A 277 -2.23 -9.04 24.46
CA TYR A 277 -3.55 -9.63 24.30
C TYR A 277 -4.51 -8.98 25.29
N ALA A 278 -5.68 -8.55 24.81
CA ALA A 278 -6.78 -8.22 25.70
C ALA A 278 -7.25 -9.54 26.32
N TYR A 279 -6.97 -9.77 27.62
CA TYR A 279 -7.44 -10.95 28.34
C TYR A 279 -8.97 -11.05 28.23
N ARG A 280 -9.45 -12.11 27.57
CA ARG A 280 -10.82 -12.56 27.70
C ARG A 280 -10.88 -13.40 28.98
N TYR A 281 -11.71 -13.01 29.94
CA TYR A 281 -12.20 -13.96 30.93
C TYR A 281 -13.01 -15.00 30.14
N ASP A 282 -12.42 -16.17 29.91
CA ASP A 282 -13.17 -17.34 29.46
C ASP A 282 -14.13 -17.71 30.60
N TYR A 283 -15.37 -17.23 30.50
CA TYR A 283 -16.48 -17.93 31.13
C TYR A 283 -16.67 -19.21 30.34
N GLY A 284 -16.22 -20.31 30.95
CA GLY A 284 -16.39 -21.65 30.40
C GLY A 284 -17.85 -21.94 30.08
N VAL A 285 -18.05 -22.53 28.90
CA VAL A 285 -19.16 -23.44 28.59
C VAL A 285 -18.57 -24.55 27.74
#